data_AF-A0A3M1IRP8-F1
#
_entry.id   AF-A0A3M1IRP8-F1
#
_cell.length_a   1.000
_cell.length_b   1.000
_cell.length_c   1.000
_cell.angle_alpha   90.00
_cell.angle_beta   90.00
_cell.angle_gamma   90.00
#
_symmetry.space_group_name_H-M   'P 1'
#
loop_
_entity.id
_entity.type
_entity.pdbx_description
1 polymer ?
#
loop_
_entity_poly.entity_id
_entity_poly.type
_entity_poly.pdbx_seq_one_letter_code
_entity_poly.pdbx_strand_id
1 'polypeptide(L)'
;MTEAKTEAKPLSSHHHHPPHSPQCAKLLAQISEYIDGELEAEICAEIELHLGDCKDCQVLVDTTKKTIALYRRHHHTEPALSPEITARLWQALHDAGCTDTPE
;
A
#
# COMPACT_ATOMS: atom_id res chain seq x y z
N MET A 1 -0.54 29.32 -37.69
CA MET A 1 -0.91 28.00 -37.14
C MET A 1 -0.63 28.08 -35.65
N THR A 2 -1.68 28.16 -34.85
CA THR A 2 -1.62 28.38 -33.40
C THR A 2 -1.21 27.09 -32.69
N GLU A 3 -0.15 27.16 -31.91
CA GLU A 3 0.37 26.05 -31.11
C GLU A 3 -0.63 25.68 -30.01
N ALA A 4 -1.07 24.42 -30.03
CA ALA A 4 -1.93 23.85 -29.01
C ALA A 4 -1.13 23.70 -27.71
N LYS A 5 -1.45 24.53 -26.71
CA LYS A 5 -1.06 24.28 -25.33
C LYS A 5 -1.78 23.04 -24.83
N THR A 6 -1.06 21.93 -24.68
CA THR A 6 -1.52 20.79 -23.90
C THR A 6 -1.48 21.20 -22.43
N GLU A 7 -2.60 21.72 -21.94
CA GLU A 7 -2.81 21.94 -20.52
C GLU A 7 -2.99 20.58 -19.86
N ALA A 8 -1.97 20.14 -19.12
CA ALA A 8 -2.11 19.02 -18.21
C ALA A 8 -3.12 19.43 -17.14
N LYS A 9 -4.32 18.84 -17.19
CA LYS A 9 -5.36 19.03 -16.18
C LYS A 9 -4.79 18.61 -14.82
N PRO A 10 -4.80 19.49 -13.80
CA PRO A 10 -4.29 19.14 -12.49
C PRO A 10 -5.14 18.01 -11.91
N LEU A 11 -4.47 16.95 -11.43
CA LEU A 11 -5.08 15.87 -10.67
C LEU A 11 -5.42 16.39 -9.25
N SER A 12 -6.28 17.38 -9.15
CA SER A 12 -6.87 17.80 -7.88
C SER A 12 -8.24 17.14 -7.76
N SER A 13 -8.25 15.87 -7.33
CA SER A 13 -9.48 15.26 -6.83
C SER A 13 -9.61 15.62 -5.36
N HIS A 14 -10.05 16.86 -5.07
CA HIS A 14 -10.57 17.19 -3.76
C HIS A 14 -11.93 16.51 -3.61
N HIS A 15 -11.91 15.22 -3.28
CA HIS A 15 -13.10 14.56 -2.79
C HIS A 15 -13.51 15.25 -1.48
N HIS A 16 -14.69 15.88 -1.50
CA HIS A 16 -15.34 16.38 -0.29
C HIS A 16 -15.75 15.17 0.54
N HIS A 17 -14.81 14.66 1.33
CA HIS A 17 -15.12 13.72 2.39
C HIS A 17 -15.71 14.52 3.56
N PRO A 18 -16.80 14.06 4.18
CA PRO A 18 -17.29 14.65 5.43
C PRO A 18 -16.15 14.71 6.47
N PRO A 19 -16.20 15.65 7.42
CA PRO A 19 -15.12 15.82 8.39
C PRO A 19 -14.84 14.50 9.10
N HIS A 20 -13.63 13.99 8.88
CA HIS A 20 -13.15 12.78 9.52
C HIS A 20 -13.17 13.00 11.04
N SER A 21 -13.75 12.06 11.80
CA SER A 21 -13.63 12.10 13.24
C SER A 21 -12.15 11.95 13.64
N PRO A 22 -11.75 12.37 14.86
CA PRO A 22 -10.39 12.15 15.35
C PRO A 22 -9.95 10.68 15.25
N GLN A 23 -10.88 9.74 15.41
CA GLN A 23 -10.62 8.30 15.28
C GLN A 23 -10.38 7.89 13.82
N CYS A 24 -11.12 8.44 12.86
CA CYS A 24 -10.84 8.25 11.43
C CYS A 24 -9.45 8.77 11.05
N ALA A 25 -9.07 9.94 11.57
CA ALA A 25 -7.75 10.52 11.31
C ALA A 25 -6.61 9.66 11.92
N LYS A 26 -6.83 9.13 13.14
CA LYS A 26 -5.90 8.20 13.78
C LYS A 26 -5.72 6.92 12.97
N LEU A 27 -6.83 6.28 12.55
CA LEU A 27 -6.78 5.12 11.67
C LEU A 27 -6.02 5.41 10.38
N LEU A 28 -6.33 6.53 9.71
CA LEU A 28 -5.69 6.89 8.45
C LEU A 28 -4.17 7.04 8.59
N ALA A 29 -3.69 7.52 9.74
CA ALA A 29 -2.26 7.63 10.01
C ALA A 29 -1.57 6.26 10.19
N GLN A 30 -2.32 5.23 10.58
CA GLN A 30 -1.80 3.88 10.91
C GLN A 30 -2.23 2.81 9.89
N ILE A 31 -2.90 3.20 8.80
CA ILE A 31 -3.57 2.26 7.89
C ILE A 31 -2.60 1.31 7.18
N SER A 32 -1.40 1.77 6.83
CA SER A 32 -0.39 0.93 6.18
C SER A 32 0.09 -0.17 7.13
N GLU A 33 0.58 0.22 8.31
CA GLU A 33 1.06 -0.70 9.36
C GLU A 33 -0.04 -1.69 9.77
N TYR A 34 -1.30 -1.23 9.86
CA TYR A 34 -2.46 -2.09 10.13
C TYR A 34 -2.69 -3.13 9.02
N ILE A 35 -2.61 -2.72 7.75
CA ILE A 35 -2.82 -3.62 6.61
C ILE A 35 -1.67 -4.63 6.48
N ASP A 36 -0.45 -4.20 6.77
CA ASP A 36 0.76 -5.03 6.68
C ASP A 36 0.93 -5.94 7.91
N GLY A 37 0.17 -5.70 8.99
CA GLY A 37 0.19 -6.52 10.20
C GLY A 37 1.36 -6.21 11.12
N GLU A 38 1.92 -5.01 11.03
CA GLU A 38 3.11 -4.56 11.78
C GLU A 38 2.76 -3.77 13.04
N LEU A 39 1.47 -3.56 13.32
CA LEU A 39 0.99 -2.89 14.52
C LEU A 39 0.93 -3.82 15.74
N GLU A 40 1.17 -3.22 16.91
CA GLU A 40 0.92 -3.86 18.19
C GLU A 40 -0.55 -4.29 18.35
N ALA A 41 -0.77 -5.42 19.01
CA ALA A 41 -2.09 -6.04 19.13
C ALA A 41 -3.14 -5.12 19.79
N GLU A 42 -2.72 -4.28 20.74
CA GLU A 42 -3.59 -3.30 21.40
C GLU A 42 -4.10 -2.24 20.41
N ILE A 43 -3.23 -1.77 19.51
CA ILE A 43 -3.57 -0.77 18.49
C ILE A 43 -4.49 -1.39 17.44
N CYS A 44 -4.23 -2.64 17.04
CA CYS A 44 -5.11 -3.40 16.15
C CYS A 44 -6.54 -3.50 16.73
N ALA A 45 -6.68 -3.79 18.02
CA ALA A 45 -7.98 -3.88 18.67
C ALA A 45 -8.74 -2.54 18.67
N GLU A 46 -8.05 -1.41 18.91
CA GLU A 46 -8.66 -0.08 18.81
C GLU A 46 -9.15 0.24 17.39
N ILE A 47 -8.36 -0.12 16.39
CA ILE A 47 -8.71 0.04 14.98
C ILE A 47 -9.93 -0.82 14.64
N GLU A 48 -9.95 -2.09 15.04
CA GLU A 48 -11.06 -3.01 14.81
C GLU A 48 -12.37 -2.51 15.46
N LEU A 49 -12.28 -1.95 16.66
CA LEU A 49 -13.42 -1.30 17.32
C LEU A 49 -13.94 -0.13 16.47
N HIS A 50 -13.06 0.74 15.98
CA HIS A 50 -13.47 1.85 15.11
C HIS A 50 -14.10 1.36 13.79
N LEU A 51 -13.53 0.32 13.18
CA LEU A 51 -14.07 -0.28 11.97
C LEU A 51 -15.44 -0.92 12.20
N GLY A 52 -15.75 -1.36 13.41
CA GLY A 52 -17.10 -1.84 13.79
C GLY A 52 -18.19 -0.78 13.58
N ASP A 53 -17.88 0.48 13.89
CA ASP A 53 -18.87 1.57 13.93
C ASP A 53 -18.75 2.57 12.77
N CYS A 54 -17.66 2.54 11.99
CA CYS A 54 -17.39 3.53 10.94
C CYS A 54 -17.43 2.95 9.52
N LYS A 55 -18.51 3.22 8.79
CA LYS A 55 -18.67 2.71 7.42
C LYS A 55 -17.64 3.27 6.43
N ASP A 56 -17.28 4.53 6.57
CA ASP A 56 -16.31 5.18 5.67
C ASP A 56 -14.93 4.53 5.78
N CYS A 57 -14.51 4.21 7.01
CA CYS A 57 -13.23 3.55 7.26
C CYS A 57 -13.22 2.08 6.84
N GLN A 58 -14.35 1.37 6.97
CA GLN A 58 -14.49 0.04 6.37
C GLN A 58 -14.25 0.10 4.86
N VAL A 59 -14.90 1.04 4.16
CA VAL A 59 -14.73 1.21 2.71
C VAL A 59 -13.28 1.56 2.36
N LEU A 60 -12.65 2.45 3.14
CA LEU A 60 -11.25 2.82 2.94
C LEU A 60 -10.31 1.62 3.06
N VAL A 61 -10.41 0.85 4.15
CA VAL A 61 -9.57 -0.34 4.37
C VAL A 61 -9.82 -1.39 3.29
N ASP A 62 -11.08 -1.65 2.95
CA ASP A 62 -11.44 -2.63 1.91
C ASP A 62 -10.91 -2.23 0.53
N THR A 63 -11.07 -0.97 0.14
CA THR A 63 -10.61 -0.47 -1.17
C THR A 63 -9.09 -0.46 -1.23
N THR A 64 -8.40 -0.14 -0.13
CA THR A 64 -6.94 -0.21 -0.05
C THR A 64 -6.45 -1.65 -0.19
N LYS A 65 -7.01 -2.61 0.57
CA LYS A 65 -6.70 -4.04 0.46
C LYS A 65 -6.95 -4.59 -0.95
N LYS A 66 -8.06 -4.20 -1.59
CA LYS A 66 -8.38 -4.58 -2.98
C LYS A 66 -7.36 -4.00 -3.97
N THR A 67 -6.95 -2.76 -3.78
CA THR A 67 -5.92 -2.12 -4.63
C THR A 67 -4.60 -2.89 -4.52
N ILE A 68 -4.16 -3.24 -3.31
CA ILE A 68 -2.97 -4.06 -3.08
C ILE A 68 -3.11 -5.43 -3.76
N ALA A 69 -4.26 -6.09 -3.62
CA ALA A 69 -4.51 -7.38 -4.25
C ALA A 69 -4.47 -7.31 -5.78
N LEU A 70 -4.94 -6.22 -6.39
CA LEU A 70 -4.82 -6.00 -7.84
C LEU A 70 -3.36 -5.89 -8.25
N TYR A 71 -2.56 -5.05 -7.58
CA TYR A 71 -1.13 -4.93 -7.88
C TYR A 71 -0.40 -6.26 -7.74
N ARG A 72 -0.64 -7.02 -6.65
CA ARG A 72 -0.04 -8.34 -6.44
C ARG A 72 -0.42 -9.33 -7.55
N ARG A 73 -1.68 -9.34 -7.98
CA ARG A 73 -2.15 -10.20 -9.09
C ARG A 73 -1.52 -9.85 -10.43
N HIS A 74 -1.27 -8.58 -10.69
CA HIS A 74 -0.69 -8.11 -11.95
C HIS A 74 0.85 -8.06 -11.93
N HIS A 75 1.50 -8.37 -10.80
CA HIS A 75 2.96 -8.46 -10.70
C HIS A 75 3.55 -9.65 -11.48
N HIS A 76 2.73 -10.65 -11.85
CA HIS A 76 3.18 -11.78 -12.68
C HIS A 76 3.50 -11.41 -14.14
N THR A 77 3.30 -10.14 -14.53
CA THR A 77 3.65 -9.64 -15.87
C THR A 77 5.09 -9.14 -15.97
N GLU A 78 5.83 -9.06 -14.85
CA GLU A 78 7.25 -8.76 -14.90
C GLU A 78 8.00 -10.02 -15.40
N PRO A 79 8.86 -9.90 -16.43
CA PRO A 79 9.68 -11.02 -16.84
C PRO A 79 10.54 -11.44 -15.66
N ALA A 80 10.49 -12.73 -15.32
CA ALA A 80 11.37 -13.29 -14.30
C ALA A 80 12.82 -12.89 -14.58
N LEU A 81 13.55 -12.49 -13.53
CA LEU A 81 14.97 -12.19 -13.66
C LEU A 81 15.68 -13.38 -14.32
N SER A 82 16.57 -13.09 -15.27
CA SER A 82 17.43 -14.11 -15.87
C SER A 82 18.13 -14.90 -14.74
N PRO A 83 18.26 -16.24 -14.86
CA PRO A 83 18.96 -17.05 -13.86
C PRO A 83 20.34 -16.51 -13.49
N GLU A 84 21.05 -15.91 -14.46
CA GLU A 84 22.36 -15.30 -14.24
C GLU A 84 22.30 -14.07 -13.32
N ILE A 85 21.30 -13.20 -13.52
CA ILE A 85 21.10 -12.01 -12.68
C ILE A 85 20.69 -12.44 -11.27
N THR A 86 19.79 -13.40 -11.17
CA THR A 86 19.35 -13.97 -9.88
C THR A 86 20.53 -14.58 -9.12
N ALA A 87 21.37 -15.38 -9.77
CA ALA A 87 22.55 -15.97 -9.14
C ALA A 87 23.56 -14.92 -8.65
N ARG A 88 23.82 -13.89 -9.46
CA ARG A 88 24.72 -12.78 -9.10
C ARG A 88 24.16 -11.94 -7.94
N LEU A 89 22.85 -11.70 -7.92
CA LEU A 89 22.18 -11.00 -6.82
C LEU A 89 22.32 -11.77 -5.52
N TRP A 90 22.04 -13.08 -5.53
CA TRP A 90 22.17 -13.91 -4.33
C TRP A 90 23.61 -13.99 -3.82
N GLN A 91 24.60 -14.11 -4.71
CA GLN A 91 26.01 -14.07 -4.32
C GLN A 91 26.37 -12.74 -3.64
N ALA A 92 25.94 -11.61 -4.21
CA ALA A 92 26.22 -10.30 -3.64
C ALA A 92 25.54 -10.10 -2.26
N LEU A 93 24.31 -10.60 -2.07
CA LEU A 93 23.62 -10.56 -0.78
C LEU A 93 24.33 -11.42 0.27
N HIS A 94 24.82 -12.60 -0.12
CA HIS A 94 25.61 -13.47 0.74
C HIS A 94 26.93 -12.83 1.16
N ASP A 95 27.67 -12.25 0.21
CA ASP A 95 28.94 -11.55 0.47
C ASP A 95 28.75 -10.32 1.38
N ALA A 96 27.56 -9.69 1.32
CA ALA A 96 27.17 -8.59 2.20
C ALA A 96 26.71 -9.03 3.59
N GLY A 97 26.58 -10.34 3.85
CA GLY A 97 26.16 -10.90 5.14
C GLY A 97 24.64 -10.97 5.36
N CYS A 98 23.82 -10.70 4.34
CA CYS A 98 22.37 -10.90 4.41
C CYS A 98 22.05 -12.38 4.13
N THR A 99 21.59 -13.11 5.15
CA THR A 99 21.34 -14.57 5.06
C THR A 99 19.87 -14.94 5.24
N ASP A 100 18.95 -14.05 4.87
CA ASP A 100 17.53 -14.40 4.82
C ASP A 100 17.26 -15.22 3.55
N THR A 101 17.05 -16.52 3.74
CA THR A 101 16.62 -17.45 2.68
C THR A 101 15.09 -17.52 2.70
N PRO A 102 14.41 -17.31 1.56
CA PRO A 102 12.98 -17.59 1.47
C PRO A 102 12.78 -19.10 1.37
N GLU A 103 11.92 -19.66 2.22
CA GLU A 103 11.42 -21.04 2.14
C GLU A 103 10.45 -21.21 0.96
#